data_AF-A0A1H9KFN2-F1
#
_entry.id   AF-A0A1H9KFN2-F1
#
_cell.length_a   1.000
_cell.length_b   1.000
_cell.length_c   1.000
_cell.angle_alpha   90.00
_cell.angle_beta   90.00
_cell.angle_gamma   90.00
#
_symmetry.space_group_name_H-M   'P 1'
#
loop_
_entity.id
_entity.type
_entity.pdbx_description
1 polymer ?
#
loop_
_entity_poly.entity_id
_entity_poly.type
_entity_poly.pdbx_seq_one_letter_code
_entity_poly.pdbx_strand_id
1 'polypeptide(L)' 'MFSFFNESKPASVIEVTGGVAIGIFVTYIMTYAPEIFSSAHSIDFSYLSNLLLLGIPVIIYGWFQSEKVRQRAR' A
#
# COMPACT_ATOMS: atom_id res chain seq x y z
N MET A 1 -6.80 -20.51 -17.66
CA MET A 1 -5.65 -20.78 -16.77
C MET A 1 -4.78 -19.54 -16.77
N PHE A 2 -5.04 -18.60 -15.84
CA PHE A 2 -4.34 -17.32 -15.76
C PHE A 2 -2.99 -17.51 -15.08
N SER A 3 -1.97 -17.85 -15.88
CA SER A 3 -0.57 -17.84 -15.45
C SER A 3 -0.05 -16.40 -15.47
N PHE A 4 -0.49 -15.59 -14.51
CA PHE A 4 0.10 -14.28 -14.21
C PHE A 4 1.07 -14.34 -13.02
N PHE A 5 1.36 -15.54 -12.49
CA PHE A 5 2.42 -15.77 -11.50
C PHE A 5 3.78 -15.98 -12.19
N ASN A 6 4.10 -15.18 -13.19
CA ASN A 6 5.37 -15.27 -13.89
C ASN A 6 6.40 -14.35 -13.20
N GLU A 7 7.40 -15.00 -12.60
CA GLU A 7 8.58 -14.45 -11.92
C GLU A 7 8.31 -13.70 -10.61
N SER A 8 8.64 -14.34 -9.49
CA SER A 8 8.87 -13.68 -8.20
C SER A 8 10.12 -12.80 -8.29
N LYS A 9 10.05 -11.72 -9.07
CA LYS A 9 11.05 -10.66 -9.00
C LYS A 9 10.99 -10.10 -7.57
N PRO A 10 12.15 -9.82 -6.93
CA PRO A 10 12.16 -9.15 -5.65
C PRO A 10 11.35 -7.86 -5.80
N ALA A 11 10.21 -7.79 -5.08
CA ALA A 11 9.36 -6.61 -5.12
C ALA A 11 10.22 -5.42 -4.69
N SER A 12 10.36 -4.45 -5.58
CA SER A 12 11.18 -3.28 -5.29
C SER A 12 10.53 -2.46 -4.17
N VAL A 13 11.34 -1.75 -3.38
CA VAL A 13 10.82 -0.86 -2.32
C VAL A 13 9.81 0.14 -2.90
N ILE A 14 9.98 0.54 -4.16
CA ILE A 14 9.06 1.42 -4.89
C ILE A 14 7.70 0.73 -5.13
N GLU A 15 7.68 -0.54 -5.54
CA GLU A 15 6.44 -1.30 -5.72
C GLU A 15 5.69 -1.49 -4.39
N VAL A 16 6.42 -1.78 -3.31
CA VAL A 16 5.84 -1.89 -1.96
C VAL A 16 5.23 -0.56 -1.53
N THR A 17 5.97 0.54 -1.68
CA THR A 17 5.50 1.87 -1.30
C THR A 17 4.31 2.32 -2.14
N GLY A 18 4.34 2.08 -3.46
CA GLY A 18 3.24 2.36 -4.37
C GLY A 18 1.99 1.55 -4.03
N GLY A 19 2.14 0.25 -3.74
CA GLY A 19 1.04 -0.61 -3.32
C GLY A 19 0.40 -0.14 -2.01
N VAL A 20 1.21 0.27 -1.03
CA VAL A 20 0.72 0.85 0.24
C VAL A 20 -0.02 2.15 -0.01
N ALA A 21 0.51 3.06 -0.82
CA ALA A 21 -0.16 4.32 -1.15
C ALA A 21 -1.51 4.10 -1.85
N ILE A 22 -1.57 3.18 -2.82
CA ILE A 22 -2.83 2.80 -3.50
C ILE A 22 -3.80 2.20 -2.48
N GLY A 23 -3.33 1.30 -1.61
CA GLY A 23 -4.17 0.67 -0.57
C GLY A 23 -4.77 1.70 0.38
N ILE A 24 -3.98 2.67 0.84
CA ILE A 24 -4.44 3.78 1.69
C ILE A 24 -5.49 4.61 0.96
N PHE A 25 -5.23 4.98 -0.29
CA PHE A 25 -6.14 5.81 -1.09
C PHE A 25 -7.48 5.12 -1.35
N VAL A 26 -7.46 3.85 -1.77
CA VAL A 26 -8.66 3.04 -2.00
C VAL A 26 -9.45 2.88 -0.70
N THR A 27 -8.77 2.57 0.40
CA THR A 27 -9.42 2.42 1.72
C THR A 27 -10.10 3.72 2.13
N TYR A 28 -9.41 4.86 2.02
CA TYR A 28 -9.97 6.16 2.36
C TYR A 28 -11.21 6.50 1.51
N ILE A 29 -11.14 6.31 0.19
CA ILE A 29 -12.28 6.56 -0.71
C ILE A 29 -13.45 5.65 -0.36
N MET A 30 -13.21 4.36 -0.12
CA MET A 30 -14.28 3.41 0.17
C MET A 30 -14.98 3.72 1.51
N THR A 31 -14.20 4.10 2.53
CA THR A 31 -14.74 4.53 3.82
C THR A 31 -15.65 5.75 3.67
N TYR A 32 -15.22 6.75 2.89
CA TYR A 32 -15.94 8.00 2.70
C TYR A 32 -16.83 8.06 1.45
N ALA A 33 -17.01 6.95 0.75
CA ALA A 33 -17.78 6.92 -0.50
C ALA A 33 -19.18 7.55 -0.35
N PRO A 34 -19.97 7.24 0.70
CA PRO A 34 -21.29 7.85 0.87
C PRO A 34 -21.25 9.37 1.01
N GLU A 35 -20.24 9.90 1.70
CA GLU A 35 -20.07 11.33 1.95
C GLU A 35 -19.54 12.08 0.73
N ILE A 36 -18.69 11.42 -0.06
CA ILE A 36 -18.20 11.93 -1.33
C ILE A 36 -19.38 12.06 -2.31
N PHE A 37 -20.23 11.04 -2.40
CA PHE A 37 -21.41 11.07 -3.27
C PHE A 37 -22.46 12.11 -2.83
N SER A 38 -22.56 12.39 -1.52
CA SER A 38 -23.44 13.44 -1.01
C SER A 38 -22.83 14.85 -1.06
N SER A 39 -21.58 14.99 -1.58
CA SER A 39 -20.81 16.24 -1.61
C SER A 39 -20.63 16.92 -0.24
N ALA A 40 -20.80 16.15 0.85
CA ALA A 40 -20.61 16.62 2.22
C ALA A 40 -19.21 16.26 2.77
N HIS A 41 -18.38 15.59 1.96
CA HIS A 41 -17.10 15.09 2.40
C HIS A 41 -16.12 16.21 2.74
N SER A 42 -15.56 16.16 3.94
CA SER A 42 -14.40 16.94 4.36
C SER A 42 -13.22 16.00 4.58
N ILE A 43 -12.00 16.51 4.39
CA ILE A 43 -10.79 15.70 4.55
C ILE A 43 -10.63 15.36 6.03
N ASP A 44 -10.75 14.08 6.38
CA ASP A 44 -10.45 13.57 7.71
C ASP A 44 -8.95 13.28 7.82
N PHE A 45 -8.21 14.30 8.25
CA PHE A 45 -6.77 14.20 8.49
C PHE A 45 -6.41 13.19 9.58
N SER A 46 -7.28 12.98 10.57
CA SER A 46 -7.05 12.02 11.65
C SER A 46 -7.07 10.59 11.11
N TYR A 47 -8.11 10.25 10.34
CA TYR A 47 -8.20 8.93 9.73
C TYR A 47 -7.10 8.70 8.68
N LEU A 48 -6.82 9.70 7.84
CA LEU A 48 -5.75 9.60 6.84
C LEU A 48 -4.37 9.40 7.48
N SER A 49 -4.06 10.12 8.56
CA SER A 49 -2.80 9.95 9.28
C SER A 49 -2.69 8.57 9.95
N ASN A 50 -3.78 8.02 10.48
CA ASN A 50 -3.81 6.65 10.99
C ASN A 50 -3.52 5.62 9.89
N LEU A 51 -4.09 5.79 8.70
CA LEU A 51 -3.80 4.92 7.55
C LEU A 51 -2.33 5.00 7.12
N LEU A 52 -1.76 6.21 7.08
CA LEU A 52 -0.34 6.43 6.77
C LEU A 52 0.57 5.79 7.82
N LEU A 53 0.25 5.93 9.11
CA LEU A 53 0.97 5.29 10.20
C LEU A 53 0.94 3.76 10.09
N LEU A 54 -0.19 3.17 9.69
CA LEU A 54 -0.31 1.74 9.42
C LEU A 54 0.50 1.30 8.19
N GLY A 55 0.70 2.19 7.22
CA GLY A 55 1.54 1.92 6.05
C GLY A 55 3.03 1.74 6.37
N ILE A 56 3.54 2.43 7.40
CA ILE A 56 4.95 2.39 7.80
C ILE A 56 5.46 0.96 8.08
N PRO A 57 4.84 0.15 8.98
CA PRO A 57 5.30 -1.20 9.25
C PRO A 57 5.22 -2.11 8.00
N VAL A 58 4.26 -1.87 7.11
CA VAL A 58 4.14 -2.63 5.85
C VAL A 58 5.31 -2.33 4.91
N ILE A 59 5.68 -1.06 4.76
CA ILE A 59 6.84 -0.64 3.96
C ILE A 59 8.13 -1.20 4.56
N ILE A 60 8.31 -1.09 5.89
CA ILE A 60 9.47 -1.64 6.59
C ILE A 60 9.57 -3.15 6.34
N TYR A 61 8.48 -3.89 6.52
CA TYR A 61 8.45 -5.33 6.28
C TYR A 61 8.80 -5.68 4.83
N GLY A 62 8.20 -5.00 3.85
CA GLY A 62 8.48 -5.22 2.43
C GLY A 62 9.94 -4.93 2.08
N TRP A 63 10.52 -3.87 2.66
CA TRP A 63 11.95 -3.58 2.49
C TRP A 63 12.84 -4.67 3.09
N PHE A 64 12.58 -5.11 4.32
CA PHE A 64 13.31 -6.21 4.94
C PHE A 64 13.28 -7.49 4.10
N GLN A 65 12.14 -7.81 3.49
CA GLN A 65 12.02 -8.97 2.63
C GLN A 65 12.77 -8.79 1.31
N SER A 66 12.69 -7.61 0.69
CA SER A 66 13.45 -7.28 -0.51
C SER A 66 14.96 -7.44 -0.29
N GLU A 67 15.49 -6.98 0.85
CA GLU A 67 16.92 -7.08 1.16
C GLU A 67 17.36 -8.54 1.38
N LYS A 68 16.54 -9.35 2.07
CA LYS A 68 16.82 -10.80 2.22
C LYS A 68 16.89 -11.53 0.89
N VAL A 69 16.01 -11.19 -0.06
CA VAL A 69 16.02 -11.79 -1.40
C VAL A 69 17.27 -11.35 -2.17
N ARG A 70 17.66 -10.07 -2.06
CA ARG A 70 18.87 -9.54 -2.70
C ARG A 70 20.15 -10.20 -2.20
N GLN A 71 20.22 -10.55 -0.90
CA GLN A 71 21.38 -11.22 -0.31
C GLN A 71 21.50 -12.70 -0.71
N ARG A 72 20.39 -13.39 -0.99
CA ARG A 72 20.40 -14.79 -1.44
C ARG A 72 20.75 -14.97 -2.92
N ALA A 73 20.66 -13.89 -3.70
CA ALA A 73 20.98 -13.88 -5.13
C ALA A 73 22.45 -13.55 -5.43
N ARG A 74 23.28 -13.33 -4.40
CA ARG A 74 24.73 -13.15 -4.47
C ARG A 74 25.43 -14.39 -3.93
#